data_AF-A0A6N7FRQ3-F1
#
_entry.id   AF-A0A6N7FRQ3-F1
#
_cell.length_a   1.000
_cell.length_b   1.000
_cell.length_c   1.000
_cell.angle_alpha   90.00
_cell.angle_beta   90.00
_cell.angle_gamma   90.00
#
_symmetry.space_group_name_H-M   'P 1'
#
loop_
_entity.id
_entity.type
_entity.pdbx_description
1 polymer ?
#
loop_
_entity_poly.entity_id
_entity_poly.type
_entity_poly.pdbx_seq_one_letter_code
_entity_poly.pdbx_strand_id
1 'polypeptide(L)' 'MSAHDALRAVAELAASQHGALTRRQAAALHFDSRRVATALRSGLLHEPAPRVLVVTGTPDTWRRRVMVATRWWRRGGVAP' A
#
# COMPACT_ATOMS: atom_id res chain seq x y z
N MET A 1 -1.47 -20.60 -1.45
CA MET A 1 -0.79 -19.47 -2.11
C MET A 1 0.55 -19.24 -1.43
N SER A 2 1.65 -19.19 -2.19
CA SER A 2 2.99 -18.99 -1.61
C SER A 2 3.21 -17.53 -1.19
N ALA A 3 4.24 -17.27 -0.39
CA ALA A 3 4.61 -15.90 -0.01
C ALA A 3 5.00 -15.04 -1.24
N HIS A 4 5.61 -15.65 -2.25
CA HIS A 4 5.96 -14.98 -3.51
C HIS A 4 4.72 -14.62 -4.32
N ASP A 5 3.73 -15.51 -4.39
CA ASP A 5 2.45 -15.24 -5.08
C ASP A 5 1.69 -14.08 -4.41
N ALA A 6 1.67 -14.05 -3.07
CA ALA A 6 1.06 -12.96 -2.31
C ALA A 6 1.74 -11.62 -2.57
N LEU A 7 3.09 -11.61 -2.60
CA LEU A 7 3.86 -10.40 -2.90
C LEU A 7 3.61 -9.92 -4.33
N ARG A 8 3.57 -10.84 -5.30
CA ARG A 8 3.27 -10.53 -6.70
C ARG A 8 1.90 -9.88 -6.86
N ALA A 9 0.86 -10.48 -6.26
CA ALA A 9 -0.49 -9.94 -6.31
C ALA A 9 -0.57 -8.53 -5.68
N VAL A 10 0.15 -8.30 -4.58
CA VAL A 10 0.22 -6.96 -3.96
C VAL A 10 0.93 -5.96 -4.86
N ALA A 11 2.02 -6.37 -5.52
CA ALA A 11 2.75 -5.52 -6.45
C ALA A 11 1.91 -5.15 -7.69
N GLU A 12 1.17 -6.10 -8.26
CA GLU A 12 0.24 -5.88 -9.36
C GLU A 12 -0.90 -4.94 -8.95
N LEU A 13 -1.46 -5.15 -7.75
CA LEU A 13 -2.49 -4.26 -7.22
C LEU A 13 -1.94 -2.84 -6.99
N ALA A 14 -0.73 -2.72 -6.43
CA ALA A 14 -0.07 -1.44 -6.27
C ALA A 14 0.14 -0.75 -7.62
N ALA A 15 0.64 -1.47 -8.63
CA ALA A 15 0.86 -0.94 -9.97
C ALA A 15 -0.43 -0.37 -10.59
N SER A 16 -1.56 -1.05 -10.43
CA SER A 16 -2.87 -0.57 -10.90
C SER A 16 -3.39 0.68 -10.16
N GLN A 17 -2.83 1.00 -8.98
CA GLN A 17 -3.25 2.09 -8.10
C GLN A 17 -2.12 3.09 -7.82
N HIS A 18 -1.23 3.30 -8.79
CA HIS A 18 -0.13 4.27 -8.69
C HIS A 18 0.79 4.04 -7.47
N GLY A 19 0.99 2.78 -7.10
CA GLY A 19 1.83 2.33 -6.00
C GLY A 19 1.12 2.25 -4.65
N ALA A 20 -0.12 2.74 -4.51
CA ALA A 20 -0.82 2.86 -3.22
C ALA A 20 -1.87 1.76 -2.99
N LEU A 21 -1.86 1.16 -1.80
CA LEU A 21 -2.87 0.20 -1.36
C LEU A 21 -3.14 0.32 0.14
N THR A 22 -4.20 -0.33 0.64
CA THR A 22 -4.53 -0.35 2.07
C THR A 22 -4.13 -1.66 2.73
N ARG A 23 -3.93 -1.66 4.05
CA ARG A 23 -3.72 -2.90 4.83
C ARG A 23 -4.83 -3.94 4.63
N ARG A 24 -6.08 -3.51 4.41
CA ARG A 24 -7.22 -4.40 4.13
C ARG A 24 -7.11 -5.04 2.74
N GLN A 25 -6.69 -4.28 1.73
CA GLN A 25 -6.43 -4.82 0.40
C GLN A 25 -5.26 -5.80 0.40
N ALA A 26 -4.19 -5.50 1.13
CA ALA A 26 -3.08 -6.42 1.35
C ALA A 26 -3.54 -7.73 1.99
N ALA A 27 -4.35 -7.64 3.06
CA ALA A 27 -4.90 -8.81 3.74
C ALA A 27 -5.82 -9.64 2.83
N ALA A 28 -6.62 -9.00 1.97
CA ALA A 28 -7.44 -9.68 0.97
C ALA A 28 -6.61 -10.45 -0.06
N LEU A 29 -5.34 -10.08 -0.26
CA LEU A 29 -4.35 -10.78 -1.09
C LEU A 29 -3.44 -11.70 -0.26
N HIS A 30 -3.87 -12.09 0.94
CA HIS A 30 -3.11 -12.92 1.89
C HIS A 30 -1.73 -12.35 2.26
N PHE A 31 -1.54 -11.04 2.10
CA PHE A 31 -0.39 -10.31 2.60
C PHE A 31 -0.74 -9.74 3.97
N ASP A 32 -0.58 -10.60 4.98
CA ASP A 32 -1.01 -10.37 6.36
C ASP A 32 -0.23 -9.24 7.08
N SER A 33 -0.70 -8.90 8.29
CA SER A 33 -0.11 -7.85 9.12
C SER A 33 1.37 -8.08 9.48
N ARG A 34 1.82 -9.33 9.61
CA ARG A 34 3.24 -9.63 9.89
C ARG A 34 4.09 -9.33 8.66
N ARG A 35 3.63 -9.73 7.47
CA ARG A 35 4.30 -9.45 6.19
C ARG A 35 4.35 -7.95 5.90
N VAL A 36 3.25 -7.24 6.15
CA VAL A 36 3.21 -5.76 6.08
C VAL A 36 4.24 -5.15 7.04
N ALA A 37 4.27 -5.58 8.30
CA ALA A 37 5.23 -5.06 9.27
C ALA A 37 6.67 -5.35 8.87
N THR A 38 6.97 -6.53 8.34
CA THR A 38 8.29 -6.86 7.81
C THR A 38 8.65 -6.00 6.60
N ALA A 39 7.73 -5.78 5.67
CA ALA A 39 7.96 -4.97 4.49
C ALA A 39 8.12 -3.47 4.80
N LEU A 40 7.45 -2.97 5.85
CA LEU A 40 7.68 -1.62 6.39
C LEU A 40 9.08 -1.53 7.01
N ARG A 41 9.47 -2.50 7.84
CA ARG A 41 10.81 -2.53 8.45
C ARG A 41 11.93 -2.66 7.44
N SER A 42 11.72 -3.41 6.35
CA SER A 42 12.71 -3.60 5.29
C SER A 42 12.75 -2.44 4.29
N GLY A 43 11.89 -1.42 4.45
CA GLY A 43 11.81 -0.29 3.53
C GLY A 43 11.17 -0.60 2.17
N LEU A 44 10.57 -1.79 1.99
CA LEU A 44 9.88 -2.16 0.75
C LEU A 44 8.54 -1.41 0.61
N LEU A 45 7.87 -1.17 1.73
CA LEU A 45 6.66 -0.36 1.82
C LEU A 45 6.91 0.85 2.72
N HIS A 46 6.18 1.93 2.46
CA HIS A 46 6.10 3.11 3.33
C HIS A 46 4.63 3.44 3.63
N GLU A 47 4.35 4.02 4.80
CA GLU A 47 3.00 4.40 5.24
C GLU A 47 2.89 5.94 5.32
N PRO A 48 2.60 6.65 4.22
CA PRO A 48 2.54 8.11 4.21
C PRO A 48 1.30 8.68 4.91
N ALA A 49 0.28 7.87 5.12
CA ALA A 49 -0.92 8.24 5.86
C ALA A 49 -1.45 7.01 6.62
N PRO A 50 -2.15 7.18 7.76
CA PRO A 50 -2.65 6.06 8.55
C PRO A 50 -3.42 5.05 7.69
N ARG A 51 -2.95 3.79 7.72
CA ARG A 51 -3.51 2.61 7.05
C ARG A 51 -3.38 2.60 5.52
N VAL A 52 -2.61 3.52 4.93
CA VAL A 52 -2.28 3.56 3.51
C VAL A 52 -0.82 3.16 3.32
N LEU A 53 -0.58 2.09 2.58
CA LEU A 53 0.74 1.59 2.25
C LEU A 53 1.09 1.99 0.82
N VAL A 54 2.36 2.28 0.59
CA VAL A 54 2.86 2.62 -0.75
C VAL A 54 4.18 1.91 -1.01
N VAL A 55 4.37 1.40 -2.23
CA VAL A 55 5.61 0.72 -2.63
C VAL A 55 6.76 1.72 -2.77
N THR A 56 7.88 1.43 -2.12
CA THR A 56 9.11 2.23 -2.21
C THR A 56 9.72 2.10 -3.61
N GLY A 57 10.29 3.19 -4.14
CA GLY A 57 10.86 3.25 -5.49
C GLY A 57 9.86 3.55 -6.61
N THR A 58 8.56 3.60 -6.32
CA THR A 58 7.60 4.18 -7.26
C THR A 58 7.79 5.72 -7.28
N PRO A 59 7.72 6.42 -8.43
CA PRO A 59 7.86 7.88 -8.48
C PRO A 59 6.79 8.61 -7.65
N ASP A 60 7.18 9.67 -6.92
CA ASP A 60 6.23 10.52 -6.18
C ASP A 60 5.54 11.54 -7.10
N THR A 61 4.55 11.05 -7.85
CA THR A 61 3.78 11.88 -8.79
C THR A 61 2.55 12.48 -8.13
N TRP A 62 2.02 13.57 -8.71
CA TRP A 62 0.77 14.18 -8.26
C TRP A 62 -0.39 13.17 -8.23
N ARG A 63 -0.46 12.25 -9.21
CA ARG A 63 -1.47 11.19 -9.29
C ARG A 63 -1.40 10.24 -8.09
N ARG A 64 -0.18 9.89 -7.66
CA ARG A 64 0.06 9.09 -6.45
C ARG A 64 -0.41 9.83 -5.20
N ARG A 65 -0.09 11.11 -5.05
CA ARG A 65 -0.55 11.92 -3.90
C ARG A 65 -2.08 12.02 -3.85
N VAL A 66 -2.75 12.23 -4.98
CA VAL A 66 -4.22 12.22 -5.07
C VAL A 66 -4.80 10.85 -4.72
N MET A 67 -4.19 9.75 -5.17
CA MET A 67 -4.63 8.40 -4.82
C MET A 67 -4.49 8.11 -3.32
N VAL A 68 -3.35 8.48 -2.72
CA VAL A 68 -3.12 8.37 -1.27
C VAL A 68 -4.17 9.17 -0.50
N ALA A 69 -4.40 10.43 -0.89
CA ALA A 69 -5.42 11.28 -0.28
C ALA A 69 -6.83 10.69 -0.42
N THR A 70 -7.20 10.20 -1.61
CA THR A 70 -8.51 9.59 -1.88
C THR A 70 -8.73 8.34 -1.02
N ARG A 71 -7.71 7.48 -0.93
CA ARG A 71 -7.76 6.24 -0.12
C ARG A 71 -7.89 6.54 1.35
N TRP A 72 -7.18 7.56 1.82
CA TRP A 72 -7.24 7.98 3.20
C TRP A 72 -8.57 8.67 3.55
N TRP A 73 -9.10 9.52 2.67
CA TRP A 73 -10.40 10.19 2.87
C TRP A 73 -11.55 9.19 2.96
N ARG A 74 -11.57 8.15 2.10
CA ARG A 74 -12.56 7.05 2.20
C ARG A 74 -12.55 6.30 3.54
N ARG A 75 -11.51 6.45 4.36
CA ARG A 75 -11.41 5.84 5.69
C ARG A 75 -11.72 6.80 6.84
N GLY A 76 -12.20 8.00 6.54
CA GLY A 76 -12.56 9.02 7.53
C GLY A 76 -11.40 9.93 7.94
N GLY A 77 -10.37 10.05 7.12
CA GLY A 77 -9.28 11.01 7.34
C GLY A 77 -9.70 12.45 7.01
N VAL A 78 -9.27 13.41 7.84
CA VAL A 78 -9.47 14.86 7.64
C VAL A 78 -8.15 15.47 7.17
N ALA A 79 -8.11 15.94 5.92
CA ALA A 79 -6.89 16.48 5.28
C ALA A 79 -6.15 17.44 6.22
N PRO A 80 -4.83 17.27 6.45
CA PRO A 80 -4.06 18.30 7.13
C PRO A 80 -4.02 19.59 6.29
#